data_AF-A0A935CPY4-F1
#
_entry.id   AF-A0A935CPY4-F1
#
_cell.length_a   1.000
_cell.length_b   1.000
_cell.length_c   1.000
_cell.angle_alpha   90.00
_cell.angle_beta   90.00
_cell.angle_gamma   90.00
#
_symmetry.space_group_name_H-M   'P 1'
#
loop_
_entity.id
_entity.type
_entity.pdbx_description
1 polymer ?
#
loop_
_entity_poly.entity_id
_entity_poly.type
_entity_poly.pdbx_seq_one_letter_code
_entity_poly.pdbx_strand_id
1 'polypeptide(L)'
;MYSTWQRLLLTLYALILRGWFRIGKVPLSKLANLTRPGLPPTLHGLGDLRDFAQWWEKHTEWRADPFNGAFDIFPSLSHAEWQWARGGTFRDDCDGLAYLAANQIKPFADAANDVFVVTVITDPFSWGRQGLLMAPHVICLFRRAGHWRMISNSLLFADTWLDFEEALQENPYAYGHPLLFYEVRDANLRFVRSKRFPTPKVKSAVREILPPGVGHF
;
A
#
# COMPACT_ATOMS: atom_id res chain seq x y z
N MET A 1 -27.60 9.20 -1.04
CA MET A 1 -26.78 10.41 -0.76
C MET A 1 -26.24 10.37 0.65
N TYR A 2 -25.14 11.06 0.94
CA TYR A 2 -24.62 11.22 2.31
C TYR A 2 -25.35 12.31 3.09
N SER A 3 -25.69 12.02 4.36
CA SER A 3 -26.16 13.02 5.32
C SER A 3 -25.04 14.00 5.68
N THR A 4 -25.39 15.17 6.23
CA THR A 4 -24.41 16.17 6.70
C THR A 4 -23.44 15.57 7.71
N TRP A 5 -23.95 14.75 8.64
CA TRP A 5 -23.13 14.06 9.64
C TRP A 5 -22.14 13.08 8.99
N GLN A 6 -22.57 12.30 8.00
CA GLN A 6 -21.68 11.38 7.30
C GLN A 6 -20.57 12.12 6.54
N ARG A 7 -20.87 13.27 5.92
CA ARG A 7 -19.85 14.09 5.24
C ARG A 7 -18.82 14.66 6.22
N LEU A 8 -19.27 15.06 7.40
CA LEU A 8 -18.38 15.51 8.48
C LEU A 8 -17.48 14.36 8.93
N LEU A 9 -18.04 13.17 9.18
CA LEU A 9 -17.28 11.98 9.56
C LEU A 9 -16.23 11.62 8.50
N LEU A 10 -16.59 11.61 7.21
CA LEU A 10 -15.65 11.36 6.10
C LEU A 10 -14.52 12.39 6.08
N THR A 11 -14.85 13.65 6.32
CA THR A 11 -13.86 14.73 6.38
C THR A 11 -12.91 14.55 7.55
N LEU A 12 -13.43 14.28 8.75
CA LEU A 12 -12.62 14.05 9.95
C LEU A 12 -11.74 12.81 9.79
N TYR A 13 -12.31 11.71 9.29
CA TYR A 13 -11.60 10.47 9.03
C TYR A 13 -10.40 10.68 8.11
N ALA A 14 -10.61 11.31 6.94
CA ALA A 14 -9.53 11.60 6.00
C ALA A 14 -8.48 12.56 6.58
N LEU A 15 -8.89 13.55 7.39
CA LEU A 15 -7.97 14.48 8.03
C LEU A 15 -7.10 13.82 9.12
N ILE A 16 -7.71 12.99 9.97
CA ILE A 16 -7.01 12.26 11.04
C ILE A 16 -5.98 11.31 10.43
N LEU A 17 -6.41 10.48 9.48
CA LEU A 17 -5.52 9.54 8.82
C LEU A 17 -4.43 10.24 8.03
N ARG A 18 -4.73 11.33 7.33
CA ARG A 18 -3.71 12.17 6.68
C ARG A 18 -2.67 12.66 7.69
N GLY A 19 -3.10 13.17 8.84
CA GLY A 19 -2.21 13.59 9.90
C GLY A 19 -1.32 12.42 10.35
N TRP A 20 -1.94 11.28 10.67
CA TRP A 20 -1.24 10.07 11.07
C TRP A 20 -0.17 9.61 10.06
N PHE A 21 -0.53 9.47 8.78
CA PHE A 21 0.39 9.06 7.73
C PHE A 21 1.51 10.08 7.50
N ARG A 22 1.18 11.38 7.55
CA ARG A 22 2.16 12.44 7.28
C ARG A 22 3.22 12.54 8.35
N ILE A 23 2.82 12.54 9.63
CA ILE A 23 3.68 12.89 10.76
C ILE A 23 3.90 11.78 11.78
N GLY A 24 2.98 10.82 11.93
CA GLY A 24 3.05 9.80 12.99
C GLY A 24 3.75 8.53 12.54
N LYS A 25 3.33 7.98 11.40
CA LYS A 25 3.67 6.62 10.96
C LYS A 25 5.16 6.39 10.75
N VAL A 26 5.84 7.25 9.98
CA VAL A 26 7.27 7.07 9.68
C VAL A 26 8.15 7.22 10.93
N PRO A 27 7.96 8.24 11.80
CA PRO A 27 8.69 8.29 13.07
C PRO A 27 8.42 7.10 13.98
N LEU A 28 7.16 6.65 14.10
CA LEU A 28 6.83 5.46 14.89
C LEU A 28 7.54 4.22 14.34
N SER A 29 7.53 4.04 13.01
CA SER A 29 8.22 2.94 12.33
C SER A 29 9.72 2.94 12.65
N LYS A 30 10.37 4.12 12.61
CA LYS A 30 11.79 4.25 12.97
C LYS A 30 12.06 3.82 14.41
N LEU A 31 11.22 4.25 15.35
CA LEU A 31 11.36 3.91 16.76
C LEU A 31 11.17 2.41 16.99
N ALA A 32 10.11 1.82 16.42
CA ALA A 32 9.81 0.40 16.55
C ALA A 32 10.89 -0.50 15.92
N ASN A 33 11.53 -0.02 14.85
CA ASN A 33 12.61 -0.76 14.20
C ASN A 33 13.92 -0.80 15.01
N LEU A 34 14.11 0.04 16.04
CA LEU A 34 15.33 0.04 16.86
C LEU A 34 15.50 -1.26 17.67
N THR A 35 14.40 -1.95 17.98
CA THR A 35 14.41 -3.17 18.81
C THR A 35 14.27 -4.43 17.97
N ARG A 36 14.05 -4.32 16.66
CA ARG A 36 13.88 -5.47 15.77
C ARG A 36 15.24 -6.03 15.36
N PRO A 37 15.39 -7.36 15.26
CA PRO A 37 16.60 -7.95 14.72
C PRO A 37 16.75 -7.57 13.24
N GLY A 38 17.99 -7.49 12.75
CA GLY A 38 18.26 -7.12 11.37
C GLY A 38 19.55 -7.70 10.83
N LEU A 39 19.62 -7.79 9.50
CA LEU A 39 20.81 -8.13 8.72
C LEU A 39 21.10 -7.02 7.69
N PRO A 40 22.31 -6.94 7.11
CA PRO A 40 22.58 -6.01 6.01
C PRO A 40 21.62 -6.28 4.84
N PRO A 41 20.86 -5.29 4.35
CA PRO A 41 19.86 -5.52 3.30
C PRO A 41 20.52 -6.01 2.02
N THR A 42 19.99 -7.07 1.42
CA THR A 42 20.36 -7.49 0.07
C THR A 42 19.20 -7.26 -0.88
N LEU A 43 19.49 -6.73 -2.07
CA LEU A 43 18.53 -6.75 -3.16
C LEU A 43 18.63 -8.12 -3.82
N HIS A 44 17.52 -8.86 -3.87
CA HIS A 44 17.53 -10.16 -4.53
C HIS A 44 17.67 -9.96 -6.05
N GLY A 45 18.75 -10.46 -6.63
CA GLY A 45 18.96 -10.40 -8.08
C GLY A 45 17.99 -11.35 -8.78
N LEU A 46 17.02 -10.81 -9.51
CA LEU A 46 16.05 -11.57 -10.30
C LEU A 46 16.19 -11.17 -11.78
N GLY A 47 15.96 -12.11 -12.68
CA GLY A 47 16.25 -11.96 -14.12
C GLY A 47 15.38 -10.89 -14.76
N ASP A 48 14.07 -11.07 -14.70
CA ASP A 48 13.10 -10.11 -15.21
C ASP A 48 11.93 -9.85 -14.24
N LEU A 49 10.96 -9.04 -14.69
CA LEU A 49 9.80 -8.69 -13.87
C LEU A 49 8.83 -9.85 -13.68
N ARG A 50 8.78 -10.80 -14.61
CA ARG A 50 7.95 -11.99 -14.48
C ARG A 50 8.54 -12.93 -13.43
N ASP A 51 9.86 -13.10 -13.44
CA ASP A 51 10.59 -13.83 -12.40
C ASP A 51 10.38 -13.17 -11.04
N PHE A 52 10.47 -11.83 -11.00
CA PHE A 52 10.13 -11.07 -9.79
C PHE A 52 8.71 -11.34 -9.32
N ALA A 53 7.70 -11.29 -10.20
CA ALA A 53 6.31 -11.48 -9.81
C ALA A 53 6.09 -12.87 -9.19
N GLN A 54 6.59 -13.92 -9.85
CA GLN A 54 6.48 -15.29 -9.37
C GLN A 54 7.25 -15.53 -8.07
N TRP A 55 8.42 -14.91 -7.94
CA TRP A 55 9.20 -14.98 -6.71
C TRP A 55 8.50 -14.23 -5.58
N TRP A 56 8.01 -13.02 -5.83
CA TRP A 56 7.34 -12.17 -4.85
C TRP A 56 6.12 -12.88 -4.26
N GLU A 57 5.26 -13.43 -5.11
CA GLU A 57 4.07 -14.17 -4.70
C GLU A 57 4.39 -15.36 -3.80
N LYS A 58 5.46 -16.11 -4.09
CA LYS A 58 5.87 -17.30 -3.31
C LYS A 58 6.54 -16.98 -1.98
N HIS A 59 7.10 -15.78 -1.84
CA HIS A 59 7.98 -15.43 -0.73
C HIS A 59 7.46 -14.27 0.11
N THR A 60 6.21 -13.86 -0.10
CA THR A 60 5.56 -12.83 0.70
C THR A 60 4.22 -13.31 1.20
N GLU A 61 3.94 -13.04 2.47
CA GLU A 61 2.71 -13.45 3.13
C GLU A 61 2.15 -12.25 3.87
N TRP A 62 0.90 -11.90 3.54
CA TRP A 62 0.19 -10.85 4.23
C TRP A 62 -0.15 -11.30 5.66
N ARG A 63 0.17 -10.45 6.63
CA ARG A 63 -0.14 -10.67 8.04
C ARG A 63 -0.74 -9.42 8.63
N ALA A 64 -1.96 -9.53 9.15
CA ALA A 64 -2.59 -8.45 9.90
C ALA A 64 -1.71 -8.02 11.08
N ASP A 65 -1.65 -6.71 11.36
CA ASP A 65 -1.09 -6.25 12.61
C ASP A 65 -1.99 -6.69 13.80
N PRO A 66 -1.44 -6.77 15.03
CA PRO A 66 -2.20 -7.20 16.20
C PRO A 66 -3.33 -6.24 16.62
N PHE A 67 -3.36 -5.02 16.08
CA PHE A 67 -4.29 -3.96 16.48
C PHE A 67 -5.22 -3.50 15.35
N ASN A 68 -5.39 -4.32 14.31
CA ASN A 68 -6.22 -4.06 13.13
C ASN A 68 -5.99 -2.68 12.49
N GLY A 69 -4.77 -2.34 12.09
CA GLY A 69 -4.44 -1.10 11.39
C GLY A 69 -3.92 0.02 12.29
N ALA A 70 -4.08 -0.09 13.60
CA ALA A 70 -3.83 1.04 14.51
C ALA A 70 -2.34 1.34 14.71
N PHE A 71 -1.48 0.34 14.55
CA PHE A 71 -0.03 0.47 14.71
C PHE A 71 0.75 -0.09 13.52
N ASP A 72 0.12 -0.11 12.33
CA ASP A 72 0.80 -0.54 11.11
C ASP A 72 2.04 0.36 10.87
N ILE A 73 3.19 -0.30 10.71
CA ILE A 73 4.49 0.35 10.64
C ILE A 73 5.31 -0.25 9.50
N PHE A 74 6.14 0.59 8.90
CA PHE A 74 7.10 0.13 7.91
C PHE A 74 8.25 -0.62 8.59
N PRO A 75 8.54 -1.88 8.24
CA PRO A 75 9.71 -2.59 8.73
C PRO A 75 10.99 -1.94 8.20
N SER A 76 12.11 -2.13 8.89
CA SER A 76 13.41 -1.82 8.29
C SER A 76 13.74 -2.87 7.22
N LEU A 77 14.45 -2.46 6.16
CA LEU A 77 14.93 -3.41 5.14
C LEU A 77 15.85 -4.47 5.77
N SER A 78 16.58 -4.10 6.82
CA SER A 78 17.40 -5.03 7.59
C SER A 78 16.58 -6.09 8.31
N HIS A 79 15.42 -5.74 8.85
CA HIS A 79 14.53 -6.70 9.48
C HIS A 79 13.92 -7.66 8.45
N ALA A 80 13.55 -7.14 7.28
CA ALA A 80 13.07 -7.99 6.19
C ALA A 80 14.13 -9.02 5.76
N GLU A 81 15.39 -8.60 5.58
CA GLU A 81 16.49 -9.53 5.30
C GLU A 81 16.66 -10.58 6.41
N TRP A 82 16.51 -10.18 7.67
CA TRP A 82 16.53 -11.13 8.79
C TRP A 82 15.40 -12.17 8.69
N GLN A 83 14.19 -11.77 8.29
CA GLN A 83 13.07 -12.69 8.08
C GLN A 83 13.38 -13.66 6.92
N TRP A 84 13.91 -13.12 5.81
CA TRP A 84 14.33 -13.92 4.65
C TRP A 84 15.35 -14.98 5.04
N ALA A 85 16.43 -14.62 5.73
CA ALA A 85 17.47 -15.55 6.15
C ALA A 85 16.98 -16.65 7.11
N ARG A 86 15.89 -16.40 7.85
CA ARG A 86 15.35 -17.33 8.86
C ARG A 86 14.26 -18.26 8.33
N GLY A 87 13.46 -17.81 7.37
CA GLY A 87 12.29 -18.55 6.93
C GLY A 87 12.01 -18.49 5.43
N GLY A 88 12.81 -17.75 4.66
CA GLY A 88 12.60 -17.57 3.22
C GLY A 88 11.28 -16.86 2.89
N THR A 89 10.70 -16.09 3.81
CA THR A 89 9.41 -15.42 3.56
C THR A 89 9.39 -14.09 4.31
N PHE A 90 8.93 -13.04 3.62
CA PHE A 90 8.61 -11.75 4.23
C PHE A 90 7.16 -11.78 4.71
N ARG A 91 6.95 -11.48 5.98
CA ARG A 91 5.65 -11.47 6.64
C ARG A 91 5.40 -10.09 7.22
N ASP A 92 4.48 -9.37 6.62
CA ASP A 92 4.08 -8.06 7.09
C ASP A 92 2.67 -7.70 6.60
N ASP A 93 2.14 -6.59 7.08
CA ASP A 93 0.89 -6.02 6.59
C ASP A 93 1.07 -5.34 5.22
N CYS A 94 0.03 -4.62 4.77
CA CYS A 94 0.09 -3.93 3.47
C CYS A 94 1.19 -2.85 3.41
N ASP A 95 1.53 -2.23 4.54
CA ASP A 95 2.56 -1.20 4.60
C ASP A 95 3.94 -1.78 4.37
N GLY A 96 4.24 -2.85 5.13
CA GLY A 96 5.52 -3.51 5.05
C GLY A 96 5.74 -4.10 3.68
N LEU A 97 4.75 -4.83 3.15
CA LEU A 97 4.84 -5.43 1.83
C LEU A 97 4.98 -4.38 0.72
N ALA A 98 4.23 -3.27 0.78
CA ALA A 98 4.40 -2.19 -0.19
C ALA A 98 5.78 -1.52 -0.13
N TYR A 99 6.31 -1.28 1.08
CA TYR A 99 7.63 -0.68 1.25
C TYR A 99 8.77 -1.59 0.78
N LEU A 100 8.66 -2.90 1.07
CA LEU A 100 9.61 -3.89 0.59
C LEU A 100 9.54 -4.04 -0.93
N ALA A 101 8.33 -4.13 -1.49
CA ALA A 101 8.12 -4.16 -2.95
C ALA A 101 8.77 -2.94 -3.62
N ALA A 102 8.55 -1.73 -3.09
CA ALA A 102 9.12 -0.49 -3.63
C ALA A 102 10.66 -0.47 -3.62
N ASN A 103 11.30 -1.23 -2.75
CA ASN A 103 12.76 -1.35 -2.73
C ASN A 103 13.27 -2.45 -3.66
N GLN A 104 12.53 -3.55 -3.80
CA GLN A 104 12.91 -4.69 -4.63
C GLN A 104 12.58 -4.48 -6.12
N ILE A 105 11.56 -3.68 -6.46
CA ILE A 105 11.09 -3.46 -7.83
C ILE A 105 11.95 -2.48 -8.65
N LYS A 106 12.82 -1.70 -8.00
CA LYS A 106 13.62 -0.62 -8.63
C LYS A 106 14.36 -1.03 -9.91
N PRO A 107 15.02 -2.21 -9.98
CA PRO A 107 15.72 -2.63 -11.20
C PRO A 107 14.81 -2.82 -12.42
N PHE A 108 13.50 -2.94 -12.21
CA PHE A 108 12.50 -3.24 -13.24
C PHE A 108 11.68 -2.02 -13.68
N ALA A 109 11.85 -0.88 -13.01
CA ALA A 109 11.17 0.36 -13.30
C ALA A 109 11.90 1.17 -14.39
N ASP A 110 11.18 2.06 -15.08
CA ASP A 110 11.75 2.97 -16.09
C ASP A 110 12.83 3.87 -15.50
N ALA A 111 12.63 4.30 -14.24
CA ALA A 111 13.60 5.05 -13.48
C ALA A 111 13.45 4.78 -11.97
N ALA A 112 14.55 4.90 -11.22
CA ALA A 112 14.55 4.64 -9.77
C ALA A 112 13.67 5.62 -8.97
N ASN A 113 13.39 6.81 -9.52
CA ASN A 113 12.50 7.82 -8.96
C ASN A 113 11.03 7.64 -9.38
N ASP A 114 10.73 6.67 -10.24
CA ASP A 114 9.37 6.30 -10.66
C ASP A 114 8.85 5.07 -9.89
N VAL A 115 9.25 4.96 -8.61
CA VAL A 115 8.81 3.89 -7.70
C VAL A 115 8.35 4.50 -6.39
N PHE A 116 7.11 4.21 -6.01
CA PHE A 116 6.43 4.87 -4.91
C PHE A 116 5.74 3.89 -3.97
N VAL A 117 5.78 4.23 -2.69
CA VAL A 117 4.87 3.71 -1.67
C VAL A 117 3.70 4.67 -1.60
N VAL A 118 2.50 4.20 -1.94
CA VAL A 118 1.30 5.04 -2.00
C VAL A 118 0.30 4.56 -0.98
N THR A 119 -0.06 5.45 -0.06
CA THR A 119 -1.19 5.25 0.84
C THR A 119 -2.44 5.82 0.20
N VAL A 120 -3.47 4.99 0.04
CA VAL A 120 -4.79 5.39 -0.44
C VAL A 120 -5.79 5.32 0.71
N ILE A 121 -6.74 6.26 0.73
CA ILE A 121 -7.88 6.24 1.64
C ILE A 121 -9.12 6.34 0.79
N THR A 122 -9.93 5.29 0.81
CA THR A 122 -11.22 5.23 0.13
C THR A 122 -12.37 5.54 1.09
N ASP A 123 -13.59 5.59 0.56
CA ASP A 123 -14.79 5.84 1.33
C ASP A 123 -15.15 4.62 2.22
N PRO A 124 -15.03 4.69 3.56
CA PRO A 124 -15.32 3.57 4.44
C PRO A 124 -16.77 3.09 4.35
N PHE A 125 -17.73 3.94 3.96
CA PHE A 125 -19.12 3.48 3.84
C PHE A 125 -19.37 2.61 2.61
N SER A 126 -18.46 2.62 1.63
CA SER A 126 -18.53 1.77 0.44
C SER A 126 -18.08 0.32 0.69
N TRP A 127 -17.50 0.04 1.86
CA TRP A 127 -16.99 -1.27 2.27
C TRP A 127 -17.90 -2.01 3.28
N GLY A 128 -19.08 -1.48 3.57
CA GLY A 128 -20.00 -2.08 4.53
C GLY A 128 -19.46 -2.05 5.97
N ARG A 129 -19.61 -3.16 6.71
CA ARG A 129 -19.34 -3.20 8.16
C ARG A 129 -17.85 -3.09 8.53
N GLN A 130 -16.95 -3.52 7.65
CA GLN A 130 -15.50 -3.51 7.89
C GLN A 130 -14.82 -2.25 7.35
N GLY A 131 -15.59 -1.27 6.89
CA GLY A 131 -15.04 -0.22 6.05
C GLY A 131 -14.05 0.73 6.68
N LEU A 132 -14.07 0.92 8.01
CA LEU A 132 -13.04 1.71 8.67
C LEU A 132 -11.65 1.05 8.61
N LEU A 133 -11.61 -0.28 8.55
CA LEU A 133 -10.39 -1.09 8.46
C LEU A 133 -9.94 -1.29 7.02
N MET A 134 -10.89 -1.40 6.09
CA MET A 134 -10.63 -1.66 4.66
C MET A 134 -10.50 -0.39 3.82
N ALA A 135 -10.85 0.79 4.35
CA ALA A 135 -10.71 2.03 3.59
C ALA A 135 -9.26 2.50 3.38
N PRO A 136 -8.36 2.40 4.37
CA PRO A 136 -6.96 2.74 4.20
C PRO A 136 -6.17 1.54 3.69
N HIS A 137 -5.27 1.77 2.75
CA HIS A 137 -4.42 0.73 2.20
C HIS A 137 -3.12 1.30 1.67
N VAL A 138 -2.07 0.48 1.64
CA VAL A 138 -0.78 0.88 1.08
C VAL A 138 -0.38 -0.08 -0.02
N ILE A 139 0.01 0.52 -1.14
CA ILE A 139 0.40 -0.17 -2.37
C ILE A 139 1.77 0.33 -2.83
N CYS A 140 2.47 -0.50 -3.61
CA CYS A 140 3.63 -0.07 -4.37
C CYS A 140 3.19 0.24 -5.80
N LEU A 141 3.44 1.47 -6.25
CA LEU A 141 3.19 1.88 -7.63
C LEU A 141 4.51 2.22 -8.32
N PHE A 142 4.73 1.69 -9.51
CA PHE A 142 5.94 1.96 -10.28
C PHE A 142 5.66 2.13 -11.76
N ARG A 143 6.54 2.82 -12.48
CA ARG A 143 6.43 2.98 -13.92
C ARG A 143 7.33 2.00 -14.66
N ARG A 144 6.81 1.35 -15.70
CA ARG A 144 7.57 0.49 -16.61
C ARG A 144 7.01 0.58 -18.03
N ALA A 145 7.89 0.69 -19.01
CA ALA A 145 7.55 0.86 -20.41
C ALA A 145 6.50 1.98 -20.63
N GLY A 146 6.65 3.08 -19.89
CA GLY A 146 5.75 4.24 -19.97
C GLY A 146 4.43 4.10 -19.21
N HIS A 147 4.12 2.92 -18.65
CA HIS A 147 2.85 2.63 -17.96
C HIS A 147 3.05 2.46 -16.45
N TRP A 148 2.07 2.90 -15.66
CA TRP A 148 1.97 2.62 -14.24
C TRP A 148 1.52 1.18 -14.00
N ARG A 149 2.17 0.54 -13.02
CA ARG A 149 1.89 -0.81 -12.56
C ARG A 149 1.84 -0.82 -11.05
N MET A 150 1.12 -1.80 -10.49
CA MET A 150 0.85 -1.87 -9.07
C MET A 150 1.22 -3.23 -8.48
N ILE A 151 1.86 -3.20 -7.31
CA ILE A 151 1.99 -4.34 -6.41
C ILE A 151 1.17 -4.03 -5.16
N SER A 152 0.32 -4.97 -4.76
CA SER A 152 -0.37 -4.94 -3.47
C SER A 152 -0.20 -6.27 -2.78
N ASN A 153 0.25 -6.24 -1.53
CA ASN A 153 0.58 -7.45 -0.78
C ASN A 153 1.51 -8.35 -1.61
N SER A 154 1.13 -9.61 -1.82
CA SER A 154 1.92 -10.61 -2.56
C SER A 154 1.74 -10.59 -4.07
N LEU A 155 0.94 -9.67 -4.63
CA LEU A 155 0.55 -9.71 -6.05
C LEU A 155 1.04 -8.49 -6.82
N LEU A 156 1.72 -8.76 -7.95
CA LEU A 156 1.91 -7.79 -9.04
C LEU A 156 0.71 -7.90 -10.00
N PHE A 157 -0.06 -6.82 -10.14
CA PHE A 157 -1.20 -6.84 -11.03
C PHE A 157 -0.80 -6.83 -12.51
N ALA A 158 -1.63 -7.50 -13.32
CA ALA A 158 -1.47 -7.57 -14.77
C ALA A 158 -1.84 -6.25 -15.44
N ASP A 159 -2.83 -5.54 -14.89
CA ASP A 159 -3.29 -4.24 -15.37
C ASP A 159 -2.17 -3.19 -15.38
N THR A 160 -2.27 -2.30 -16.35
CA THR A 160 -1.35 -1.20 -16.53
C THR A 160 -2.11 0.06 -16.93
N TRP A 161 -1.68 1.22 -16.44
CA TRP A 161 -2.37 2.48 -16.67
C TRP A 161 -1.44 3.54 -17.25
N LEU A 162 -1.98 4.44 -18.07
CA LEU A 162 -1.21 5.57 -18.61
C LEU A 162 -1.11 6.71 -17.59
N ASP A 163 -2.18 6.94 -16.84
CA ASP A 163 -2.25 7.98 -15.82
C ASP A 163 -2.05 7.45 -14.40
N PHE A 164 -1.40 8.26 -13.57
CA PHE A 164 -1.10 7.87 -12.19
C PHE A 164 -2.36 7.84 -11.33
N GLU A 165 -3.26 8.81 -11.48
CA GLU A 165 -4.48 8.87 -10.67
C GLU A 165 -5.49 7.82 -11.12
N GLU A 166 -5.55 7.54 -12.41
CA GLU A 166 -6.30 6.40 -12.96
C GLU A 166 -5.84 5.09 -12.30
N ALA A 167 -4.53 4.84 -12.22
CA ALA A 167 -3.99 3.67 -11.53
C ALA A 167 -4.44 3.58 -10.06
N LEU A 168 -4.62 4.72 -9.38
CA LEU A 168 -5.09 4.73 -7.99
C LEU A 168 -6.60 4.51 -7.85
N GLN A 169 -7.40 4.86 -8.85
CA GLN A 169 -8.87 4.75 -8.81
C GLN A 169 -9.35 3.42 -9.35
N GLU A 170 -8.71 2.92 -10.40
CA GLU A 170 -9.15 1.77 -11.19
C GLU A 170 -8.42 0.48 -10.82
N ASN A 171 -7.52 0.51 -9.84
CA ASN A 171 -6.87 -0.71 -9.40
C ASN A 171 -7.84 -1.67 -8.67
N PRO A 172 -7.56 -2.98 -8.68
CA PRO A 172 -8.47 -3.98 -8.12
C PRO A 172 -8.82 -3.82 -6.63
N TYR A 173 -8.02 -3.08 -5.86
CA TYR A 173 -8.34 -2.79 -4.46
C TYR A 173 -9.32 -1.61 -4.33
N ALA A 174 -9.07 -0.51 -5.04
CA ALA A 174 -9.85 0.72 -4.89
C ALA A 174 -11.07 0.79 -5.83
N TYR A 175 -11.14 -0.06 -6.85
CA TYR A 175 -12.17 0.02 -7.88
C TYR A 175 -13.59 -0.02 -7.32
N GLY A 176 -14.37 1.04 -7.60
CA GLY A 176 -15.73 1.21 -7.08
C GLY A 176 -15.84 1.81 -5.67
N HIS A 177 -14.71 2.03 -4.99
CA HIS A 177 -14.62 2.68 -3.69
C HIS A 177 -14.05 4.09 -3.86
N PRO A 178 -14.87 5.16 -3.74
CA PRO A 178 -14.41 6.51 -4.03
C PRO A 178 -13.18 6.90 -3.21
N LEU A 179 -12.12 7.36 -3.87
CA LEU A 179 -10.94 7.87 -3.18
C LEU A 179 -11.29 9.17 -2.46
N LEU A 180 -10.89 9.25 -1.19
CA LEU A 180 -10.96 10.47 -0.39
C LEU A 180 -9.60 11.18 -0.34
N PHE A 181 -8.52 10.41 -0.34
CA PHE A 181 -7.16 10.93 -0.21
C PHE A 181 -6.12 9.91 -0.71
N TYR A 182 -5.00 10.41 -1.21
CA TYR A 182 -3.77 9.63 -1.30
C TYR A 182 -2.55 10.42 -0.81
N GLU A 183 -1.54 9.70 -0.31
CA GLU A 183 -0.19 10.20 -0.04
C GLU A 183 0.84 9.34 -0.76
N VAL A 184 1.79 10.01 -1.43
CA VAL A 184 2.87 9.39 -2.19
C VAL A 184 4.18 9.62 -1.47
N ARG A 185 4.92 8.53 -1.26
CA ARG A 185 6.29 8.54 -0.75
C ARG A 185 7.21 7.81 -1.71
N ASP A 186 8.47 8.21 -1.74
CA ASP A 186 9.49 7.46 -2.45
C ASP A 186 9.87 6.17 -1.69
N ALA A 187 10.73 5.34 -2.29
CA ALA A 187 11.21 4.12 -1.68
C ALA A 187 12.08 4.33 -0.42
N ASN A 188 12.39 5.57 -0.03
CA ASN A 188 13.03 5.93 1.24
C ASN A 188 12.01 6.54 2.23
N LEU A 189 10.71 6.37 1.96
CA LEU A 189 9.59 6.91 2.73
C LEU A 189 9.57 8.43 2.83
N ARG A 190 10.28 9.16 1.95
CA ARG A 190 10.22 10.62 1.90
C ARG A 190 8.97 11.05 1.16
N PHE A 191 8.31 12.07 1.69
CA PHE A 191 7.10 12.62 1.07
C PHE A 191 7.40 13.19 -0.32
N VAL A 192 6.54 12.85 -1.29
CA VAL A 192 6.59 13.36 -2.66
C VAL A 192 5.41 14.30 -2.91
N ARG A 193 4.18 13.78 -2.80
CA ARG A 193 2.95 14.54 -3.02
C ARG A 193 1.77 13.91 -2.29
N SER A 194 0.69 14.65 -2.18
CA SER A 194 -0.61 14.10 -1.74
C SER A 194 -1.75 14.88 -2.39
N LYS A 195 -2.92 14.24 -2.46
CA LYS A 195 -4.14 14.87 -2.96
C LYS A 195 -5.32 14.44 -2.12
N ARG A 196 -6.20 15.41 -1.85
CA ARG A 196 -7.51 15.16 -1.26
C ARG A 196 -8.57 15.31 -2.35
N PHE A 197 -9.50 14.37 -2.39
CA PHE A 197 -10.65 14.42 -3.28
C PHE A 197 -11.86 15.04 -2.58
N PRO A 198 -12.78 15.65 -3.33
CA PRO A 198 -14.07 16.06 -2.79
C PRO A 198 -14.82 14.87 -2.20
N THR A 199 -15.52 15.08 -1.09
CA THR A 199 -16.39 14.04 -0.53
C THR A 199 -17.46 13.63 -1.55
N PRO A 200 -17.70 12.32 -1.76
CA PRO A 200 -18.69 11.88 -2.72
C PRO A 200 -20.07 12.44 -2.40
N LYS A 201 -20.85 12.80 -3.43
CA LYS A 201 -22.24 13.28 -3.24
C LYS A 201 -23.22 12.12 -3.05
N VAL A 202 -22.92 10.98 -3.66
CA VAL A 202 -23.75 9.77 -3.68
C VAL A 202 -22.96 8.63 -3.03
N LYS A 203 -23.68 7.74 -2.33
CA LYS A 203 -23.07 6.55 -1.77
C LYS A 203 -22.83 5.56 -2.91
N SER A 204 -21.62 5.03 -3.04
CA SER A 204 -21.42 3.86 -3.88
C SER A 204 -22.21 2.67 -3.33
N ALA A 205 -22.60 1.76 -4.21
CA ALA A 205 -23.07 0.45 -3.77
C ALA A 205 -21.97 -0.20 -2.93
N VAL A 206 -22.35 -0.88 -1.84
CA VAL A 206 -21.39 -1.71 -1.10
C VAL A 206 -21.00 -2.86 -2.02
N ARG A 207 -19.70 -3.03 -2.24
CA ARG A 207 -19.16 -4.12 -3.05
C ARG A 207 -18.56 -5.21 -2.18
N GLU A 208 -18.70 -6.46 -2.64
CA GLU A 208 -18.04 -7.61 -2.02
C GLU A 208 -16.52 -7.51 -2.18
N ILE A 209 -15.82 -7.96 -1.15
CA ILE A 209 -14.39 -7.80 -0.93
C ILE A 209 -13.64 -8.88 -1.73
N LEU A 210 -12.54 -8.51 -2.40
CA LEU A 210 -11.40 -9.42 -2.57
C LEU A 210 -10.54 -9.29 -1.30
N PRO A 211 -10.49 -10.28 -0.39
CA PRO A 211 -9.75 -10.13 0.84
C PRO A 211 -8.26 -9.91 0.54
N PRO A 212 -7.54 -9.08 1.32
CA PRO A 212 -6.09 -9.02 1.23
C PRO A 212 -5.53 -10.44 1.47
N GLY A 213 -4.81 -10.98 0.48
CA GLY A 213 -4.25 -12.34 0.53
C GLY A 213 -5.15 -13.45 -0.03
N VAL A 214 -6.35 -13.15 -0.55
CA VAL A 214 -7.21 -14.12 -1.23
C VAL A 214 -7.53 -13.60 -2.63
N GLY A 215 -6.56 -13.78 -3.53
CA GLY A 215 -6.76 -13.64 -4.95
C GLY A 215 -6.20 -14.88 -5.63
N HIS A 216 -7.04 -15.89 -5.86
CA HIS A 216 -6.76 -16.82 -6.94
C HIS A 216 -7.09 -16.09 -8.24
N PHE A 217 -6.05 -15.80 -9.03
CA PHE A 217 -6.14 -15.52 -10.46
C PHE A 217 -5.12 -16.40 -11.18
#